data_AF-A0A7S1EWQ3-F1
#
_entry.id   AF-A0A7S1EWQ3-F1
#
_cell.length_a   1.000
_cell.length_b   1.000
_cell.length_c   1.000
_cell.angle_alpha   90.00
_cell.angle_beta   90.00
_cell.angle_gamma   90.00
#
_symmetry.space_group_name_H-M   'P 1'
#
loop_
_entity.id
_entity.type
_entity.pdbx_description
1 polymer ?
#
loop_
_entity_poly.entity_id
_entity_poly.type
_entity_poly.pdbx_seq_one_letter_code
_entity_poly.pdbx_strand_id
1 'polypeptide(L)'
;MLQNADDAGATQVTFVWDWRRFGTQSLMSPELARWQGPCLWAYNDAKFTPRDFENITQLGSFQKVSGKSRGGSSIGRFGLGFNSVYNFTDLPSILSDDVVL
;
A
#
# COMPACT_ATOMS: atom_id res chain seq x y z
N MET A 1 -5.75 6.65 0.41
CA MET A 1 -5.05 6.10 1.59
C MET A 1 -5.86 6.25 2.86
N LEU A 2 -6.46 7.42 3.14
CA LEU A 2 -7.31 7.59 4.33
C LEU A 2 -8.50 6.61 4.36
N GLN A 3 -9.23 6.45 3.24
CA GLN A 3 -10.31 5.46 3.15
C GLN A 3 -9.82 4.03 3.40
N ASN A 4 -8.65 3.66 2.87
CA ASN A 4 -8.09 2.32 3.09
C ASN A 4 -7.81 2.07 4.58
N ALA A 5 -7.39 3.10 5.32
CA ALA A 5 -7.15 2.99 6.75
C ALA A 5 -8.48 2.87 7.54
N ASP A 6 -9.49 3.66 7.17
CA ASP A 6 -10.85 3.56 7.73
C ASP A 6 -11.46 2.18 7.50
N ASP A 7 -11.38 1.65 6.27
CA ASP A 7 -11.85 0.30 5.92
C ASP A 7 -11.12 -0.80 6.69
N ALA A 8 -9.85 -0.57 7.04
CA ALA A 8 -9.04 -1.48 7.85
C ALA A 8 -9.31 -1.35 9.37
N GLY A 9 -10.15 -0.39 9.78
CA GLY A 9 -10.46 -0.12 11.18
C GLY A 9 -9.32 0.59 11.94
N ALA A 10 -8.45 1.31 11.22
CA ALA A 10 -7.39 2.10 11.83
C ALA A 10 -7.99 3.22 12.70
N THR A 11 -7.34 3.50 13.84
CA THR A 11 -7.70 4.61 14.71
C THR A 11 -6.79 5.82 14.51
N GLN A 12 -5.65 5.63 13.86
CA GLN A 12 -4.68 6.68 13.57
C GLN A 12 -4.17 6.55 12.13
N VAL A 13 -4.01 7.71 11.48
CA VAL A 13 -3.31 7.83 10.20
C VAL A 13 -2.30 8.96 10.29
N THR A 14 -1.07 8.70 9.86
CA THR A 14 0.04 9.66 9.90
C THR A 14 0.68 9.75 8.53
N PHE A 15 0.86 10.97 8.03
CA PHE A 15 1.64 11.25 6.81
C PHE A 15 2.94 11.94 7.19
N VAL A 16 4.07 11.43 6.70
CA VAL A 16 5.38 12.05 6.92
C VAL A 16 6.05 12.27 5.58
N TRP A 17 6.34 13.52 5.29
CA TRP A 17 7.24 13.85 4.21
C TRP A 17 8.68 13.74 4.69
N ASP A 18 9.39 12.73 4.23
CA ASP A 18 10.77 12.45 4.62
C ASP A 18 11.73 12.93 3.54
N TRP A 19 12.52 13.95 3.87
CA TRP A 19 13.51 14.54 2.95
C TRP A 19 14.87 13.85 2.99
N ARG A 20 15.04 12.81 3.81
CA ARG A 20 16.32 12.09 3.93
C ARG A 20 16.70 11.42 2.61
N ARG A 21 17.99 11.14 2.49
CA ARG A 21 18.57 10.32 1.41
C ARG A 21 19.34 9.18 2.04
N PHE A 22 19.13 7.98 1.54
CA PHE A 22 19.72 6.75 2.04
C PHE A 22 20.89 6.29 1.17
N GLY A 23 21.71 5.39 1.73
CA GLY A 23 22.83 4.80 1.02
C GLY A 23 22.39 3.87 -0.11
N THR A 24 23.22 3.74 -1.14
CA THR A 24 22.95 2.92 -2.32
C THR A 24 23.89 1.71 -2.44
N GLN A 25 24.65 1.41 -1.39
CA GLN A 25 25.71 0.38 -1.41
C GLN A 25 25.17 -1.05 -1.22
N SER A 26 23.98 -1.22 -0.62
CA SER A 26 23.42 -2.53 -0.25
C SER A 26 22.00 -2.70 -0.77
N LEU A 27 21.81 -2.45 -2.06
CA LEU A 27 20.53 -2.59 -2.75
C LEU A 27 20.42 -3.95 -3.45
N MET A 28 19.19 -4.45 -3.61
CA MET A 28 18.93 -5.67 -4.38
C MET A 28 19.34 -5.53 -5.85
N SER A 29 19.27 -4.31 -6.39
CA SER A 29 19.72 -3.98 -7.74
C SER A 29 20.19 -2.52 -7.81
N PRO A 30 21.22 -2.18 -8.62
CA PRO A 30 21.70 -0.80 -8.77
C PRO A 30 20.62 0.19 -9.22
N GLU A 31 19.63 -0.26 -10.00
CA GLU A 31 18.52 0.55 -10.51
C GLU A 31 17.65 1.10 -9.37
N LEU A 32 17.64 0.44 -8.20
CA LEU A 32 16.88 0.88 -7.03
C LEU A 32 17.46 2.15 -6.40
N ALA A 33 18.67 2.56 -6.76
CA ALA A 33 19.33 3.75 -6.21
C ALA A 33 18.49 5.02 -6.37
N ARG A 34 17.69 5.11 -7.45
CA ARG A 34 16.84 6.29 -7.71
C ARG A 34 15.68 6.47 -6.72
N TRP A 35 15.31 5.42 -5.98
CA TRP A 35 14.26 5.47 -4.94
C TRP A 35 14.82 5.57 -3.51
N GLN A 36 16.14 5.75 -3.34
CA GLN A 36 16.77 5.99 -2.03
C GLN A 36 16.74 7.48 -1.62
N GLY A 37 15.92 8.29 -2.28
CA GLY A 37 15.77 9.73 -2.01
C GLY A 37 14.61 10.06 -1.07
N PRO A 38 14.15 11.33 -1.09
CA PRO A 38 12.96 11.73 -0.35
C PRO A 38 11.73 10.89 -0.69
N CYS A 39 10.90 10.62 0.31
CA CYS A 39 9.70 9.82 0.16
C CYS A 39 8.53 10.35 1.01
N LEU A 40 7.32 9.90 0.67
CA LEU A 40 6.12 10.15 1.46
C LEU A 40 5.75 8.85 2.18
N TRP A 41 5.84 8.85 3.51
CA TRP A 41 5.30 7.79 4.34
C TRP A 41 3.82 8.03 4.59
N ALA A 42 3.01 6.97 4.45
CA ALA A 42 1.62 6.93 4.88
C ALA A 42 1.44 5.75 5.83
N TYR A 43 1.37 6.04 7.12
CA TYR A 43 1.21 5.07 8.19
C TYR A 43 -0.24 5.02 8.67
N ASN A 44 -0.70 3.84 9.03
CA ASN A 44 -1.89 3.64 9.85
C ASN A 44 -1.65 2.47 10.83
N ASP A 45 -2.40 2.43 11.93
CA ASP A 45 -2.23 1.46 13.01
C ASP A 45 -2.96 0.13 12.79
N ALA A 46 -3.65 -0.05 11.65
CA ALA A 46 -4.18 -1.35 11.25
C ALA A 46 -3.11 -2.19 10.54
N LYS A 47 -3.24 -3.52 10.64
CA LYS A 47 -2.35 -4.48 9.97
C LYS A 47 -3.01 -5.08 8.73
N PHE A 48 -2.21 -5.30 7.70
CA PHE A 48 -2.64 -6.11 6.57
C PHE A 48 -2.85 -7.56 6.99
N THR A 49 -3.93 -8.17 6.51
CA THR A 49 -4.12 -9.62 6.53
C THR A 49 -3.43 -10.25 5.31
N PRO A 50 -3.19 -11.58 5.30
CA PRO A 50 -2.67 -12.28 4.11
C PRO A 50 -3.50 -12.00 2.84
N ARG A 51 -4.82 -11.89 2.99
CA ARG A 51 -5.73 -11.58 1.89
C ARG A 51 -5.55 -10.15 1.36
N ASP A 52 -5.18 -9.19 2.21
CA ASP A 52 -4.93 -7.81 1.77
C ASP A 52 -3.67 -7.74 0.90
N PHE A 53 -2.63 -8.51 1.25
CA PHE A 53 -1.42 -8.65 0.43
C PHE A 53 -1.71 -9.30 -0.94
N GLU A 54 -2.54 -10.34 -0.98
CA GLU A 54 -2.99 -10.94 -2.26
C GLU A 54 -3.81 -9.96 -3.10
N ASN A 55 -4.69 -9.17 -2.48
CA ASN A 55 -5.54 -8.23 -3.19
C ASN A 55 -4.74 -7.03 -3.73
N ILE A 56 -3.78 -6.50 -2.97
CA ILE A 56 -3.02 -5.30 -3.37
C ILE A 56 -2.03 -5.59 -4.50
N THR A 57 -1.55 -6.83 -4.61
CA THR A 57 -0.66 -7.27 -5.69
C THR A 57 -1.42 -7.55 -6.99
N GLN A 58 -2.73 -7.77 -6.93
CA GLN A 58 -3.61 -7.98 -8.09
C GLN A 58 -4.00 -6.66 -8.78
N LEU A 59 -3.00 -5.88 -9.19
CA LEU A 59 -3.17 -4.65 -9.97
C LEU A 59 -3.92 -4.96 -11.28
N GLY A 60 -5.22 -4.67 -11.32
CA GLY A 60 -6.07 -4.84 -12.50
C GLY A 60 -6.91 -6.11 -12.57
N SER A 61 -6.83 -7.02 -11.59
CA SER A 61 -7.70 -8.20 -11.55
C SER A 61 -9.08 -7.82 -10.98
N PHE A 62 -9.98 -7.36 -11.84
CA PHE A 62 -11.40 -7.31 -11.51
C PHE A 62 -11.92 -8.74 -11.33
N GLN A 63 -11.79 -9.34 -10.15
CA GLN A 63 -12.70 -10.42 -9.80
C GLN A 63 -14.10 -9.80 -9.70
N LYS A 64 -14.86 -9.89 -10.79
CA LYS A 64 -16.32 -9.85 -10.74
C LYS A 64 -16.70 -10.93 -9.75
N VAL A 65 -17.11 -10.53 -8.55
CA VAL A 65 -17.79 -11.40 -7.59
C VAL A 65 -19.15 -11.74 -8.21
N SER A 66 -19.17 -12.67 -9.16
CA SER A 66 -20.38 -13.34 -9.58
C SER A 66 -20.68 -14.40 -8.54
N GLY A 67 -21.52 -14.03 -7.58
CA GLY A 67 -22.28 -15.00 -6.81
C GLY A 67 -21.93 -15.09 -5.33
N LYS A 68 -22.81 -14.47 -4.54
CA LYS A 68 -23.32 -14.95 -3.24
C LYS A 68 -22.39 -14.82 -2.00
N SER A 69 -22.73 -13.79 -1.22
CA SER A 69 -22.79 -13.78 0.27
C SER A 69 -21.43 -13.67 0.99
N ARG A 70 -21.20 -12.82 2.01
CA ARG A 70 -22.04 -12.38 3.13
C ARG A 70 -21.49 -11.07 3.72
N GLY A 71 -22.38 -10.12 4.03
CA GLY A 71 -22.23 -9.18 5.14
C GLY A 71 -21.31 -7.97 4.97
N GLY A 72 -21.93 -6.78 4.83
CA GLY A 72 -21.43 -5.53 5.40
C GLY A 72 -20.36 -4.75 4.62
N SER A 73 -20.76 -3.64 4.01
CA SER A 73 -20.01 -2.37 4.00
C SER A 73 -18.54 -2.35 3.54
N SER A 74 -18.12 -3.17 2.58
CA SER A 74 -16.82 -3.00 1.92
C SER A 74 -17.02 -2.48 0.49
N ILE A 75 -17.53 -1.24 0.35
CA ILE A 75 -17.42 -0.51 -0.92
C ILE A 75 -15.99 0.01 -1.04
N GLY A 76 -15.09 -0.92 -1.26
CA GLY A 76 -13.68 -0.71 -1.52
C GLY A 76 -13.23 -1.82 -2.44
N ARG A 77 -13.43 -1.66 -3.75
CA ARG A 77 -12.69 -2.45 -4.75
C ARG A 77 -11.20 -2.12 -4.54
N PHE A 78 -10.54 -2.85 -3.64
CA PHE A 78 -9.11 -2.77 -3.40
C PHE A 78 -8.40 -2.85 -4.76
N GLY A 79 -7.85 -1.72 -5.20
CA GLY A 79 -7.34 -1.54 -6.56
C GLY A 79 -7.44 -0.09 -7.04
N LEU A 80 -8.64 0.48 -7.13
CA LEU A 80 -8.79 1.83 -7.71
C LEU A 80 -8.24 2.93 -6.79
N GLY A 81 -8.52 2.84 -5.48
CA GLY A 81 -8.06 3.84 -4.51
C GLY A 81 -6.55 3.82 -4.27
N PHE A 82 -5.95 2.62 -4.29
CA PHE A 82 -4.49 2.48 -4.13
C PHE A 82 -3.74 3.01 -5.34
N ASN A 83 -4.23 2.80 -6.56
CA ASN A 83 -3.56 3.28 -7.78
C ASN A 83 -3.25 4.79 -7.80
N SER A 84 -3.93 5.59 -6.97
CA SER A 84 -3.60 7.00 -6.80
C SER A 84 -2.15 7.26 -6.32
N VAL A 85 -1.50 6.29 -5.67
CA VAL A 85 -0.08 6.40 -5.24
C VAL A 85 0.88 6.55 -6.43
N TYR A 86 0.51 6.05 -7.60
CA TYR A 86 1.33 6.15 -8.82
C TYR A 86 1.40 7.58 -9.38
N ASN A 87 0.63 8.54 -8.85
CA ASN A 87 0.85 9.96 -9.15
C ASN A 87 2.11 10.52 -8.45
N PHE A 88 2.63 9.81 -7.43
CA PHE A 88 3.76 10.26 -6.62
C PHE A 88 5.01 9.40 -6.78
N THR A 89 4.86 8.10 -7.07
CA THR A 89 6.00 7.17 -7.18
C THR A 89 5.72 6.05 -8.18
N ASP A 90 6.75 5.66 -8.94
CA ASP A 90 6.73 4.47 -9.79
C ASP A 90 6.99 3.16 -9.02
N LEU A 91 7.44 3.26 -7.76
CA LEU A 91 7.77 2.12 -6.90
C LEU A 91 7.18 2.35 -5.50
N PRO A 92 5.87 2.09 -5.31
CA PRO A 92 5.30 2.07 -3.97
C PRO A 92 5.83 0.85 -3.21
N SER A 93 6.15 1.04 -1.93
CA SER A 93 6.51 -0.06 -1.02
C SER A 93 5.53 -0.11 0.14
N ILE A 94 5.16 -1.31 0.57
CA ILE A 94 4.23 -1.55 1.67
C ILE A 94 4.93 -2.39 2.72
N LEU A 95 4.97 -1.88 3.95
CA LEU A 95 5.43 -2.62 5.12
C LEU A 95 4.24 -2.82 6.05
N SER A 96 3.94 -4.06 6.39
CA SER A 96 3.01 -4.40 7.48
C SER A 96 3.48 -5.67 8.17
N ASP A 97 3.64 -5.57 9.49
CA ASP A 97 4.22 -6.60 10.34
C ASP A 97 5.65 -6.97 9.91
N ASP A 98 5.91 -8.22 9.53
CA ASP A 98 7.19 -8.74 9.06
C ASP A 98 7.29 -8.82 7.52
N VAL A 99 6.27 -8.34 6.80
CA VAL A 99 6.18 -8.42 5.34
C VAL A 99 6.47 -7.07 4.68
N VAL A 100 7.37 -7.08 3.70
CA VAL A 100 7.64 -5.96 2.78
C VAL A 100 7.24 -6.36 1.36
N LEU A 101 6.37 -5.56 0.74
CA LEU A 101 6.07 -5.60 -0.69
C LEU A 101 6.66 -4.40 -1.42
#